data_AF-A0A497CCC5-F1
#
_entry.id   AF-A0A497CCC5-F1
#
_cell.length_a   1.000
_cell.length_b   1.000
_cell.length_c   1.000
_cell.angle_alpha   90.00
_cell.angle_beta   90.00
_cell.angle_gamma   90.00
#
_symmetry.space_group_name_H-M   'P 1'
#
loop_
_entity.id
_entity.type
_entity.pdbx_description
1 polymer ?
#
loop_
_entity_poly.entity_id
_entity_poly.type
_entity_poly.pdbx_seq_one_letter_code
_entity_poly.pdbx_strand_id
1 'polypeptide(L)'
;MGKHANYGQRVEQEKEQGPRPMWRGIGCLLIVLIIAMSYAGAVELVNANAKNGWIMVPPEIRGSLPMIPGLNLQISYAELIVAFFLAVFGFGMFVIVYSFIYRIGAPKTKDISVHDI
;
A
#
# COMPACT_ATOMS: atom_id res chain seq x y z
N MET A 1 41.43 -25.36 -34.27
CA MET A 1 40.21 -25.93 -33.68
C MET A 1 39.70 -24.97 -32.62
N GLY A 2 38.60 -24.27 -32.94
CA GLY A 2 38.04 -23.16 -32.15
C GLY A 2 37.45 -23.61 -30.83
N LYS A 3 37.70 -22.89 -29.72
CA LYS A 3 36.96 -21.67 -29.31
C LYS A 3 35.46 -21.92 -29.07
N HIS A 4 35.14 -22.84 -28.17
CA HIS A 4 33.89 -22.79 -27.40
C HIS A 4 34.21 -22.26 -26.00
N ALA A 5 34.58 -20.98 -25.94
CA ALA A 5 34.64 -20.23 -24.70
C ALA A 5 33.47 -19.25 -24.71
N ASN A 6 32.65 -19.32 -23.67
CA ASN A 6 31.81 -18.22 -23.18
C ASN A 6 30.55 -17.87 -23.99
N TYR A 7 29.65 -18.86 -24.18
CA TYR A 7 28.23 -18.55 -24.40
C TYR A 7 27.39 -18.56 -23.11
N GLY A 8 27.94 -19.06 -22.00
CA GLY A 8 27.26 -19.04 -20.69
C GLY A 8 27.37 -17.71 -19.93
N GLN A 9 28.14 -16.73 -20.44
CA GLN A 9 28.49 -15.50 -19.70
C GLN A 9 27.90 -14.21 -20.28
N ARG A 10 27.05 -14.28 -21.32
CA ARG A 10 26.32 -13.10 -21.86
C ARG A 10 24.86 -13.00 -21.39
N VAL A 11 24.50 -13.73 -20.34
CA VAL A 11 23.35 -13.37 -19.48
C VAL A 11 23.80 -12.42 -18.36
N GLU A 12 25.11 -12.14 -18.28
CA GLU A 12 25.65 -11.12 -17.41
C GLU A 12 25.49 -9.76 -18.15
N GLN A 13 24.70 -8.85 -17.56
CA GLN A 13 24.52 -7.44 -17.95
C GLN A 13 23.32 -7.06 -18.84
N GLU A 14 22.15 -7.67 -18.66
CA GLU A 14 21.03 -6.76 -18.38
C GLU A 14 21.19 -6.44 -16.91
N LYS A 15 21.68 -5.22 -16.59
CA LYS A 15 21.71 -4.75 -15.20
C LYS A 15 20.27 -4.87 -14.72
N GLU A 16 19.96 -5.97 -14.06
CA GLU A 16 18.91 -6.04 -13.08
C GLU A 16 19.18 -4.84 -12.19
N GLN A 17 18.45 -3.76 -12.46
CA GLN A 17 18.35 -2.67 -11.54
C GLN A 17 17.61 -3.28 -10.37
N GLY A 18 18.35 -4.02 -9.54
CA GLY A 18 17.84 -4.73 -8.39
C GLY A 18 16.95 -3.74 -7.65
N PRO A 19 15.75 -4.16 -7.22
CA PRO A 19 14.73 -3.27 -6.72
C PRO A 19 15.36 -2.26 -5.76
N ARG A 20 15.45 -1.01 -6.23
CA ARG A 20 16.28 0.01 -5.58
C ARG A 20 15.86 0.07 -4.11
N PRO A 21 16.76 -0.22 -3.15
CA PRO A 21 16.37 -0.47 -1.76
C PRO A 21 15.64 0.71 -1.10
N MET A 22 15.85 1.93 -1.61
CA MET A 22 15.10 3.13 -1.24
C MET A 22 13.57 3.00 -1.38
N TRP A 23 13.10 2.26 -2.39
CA TRP A 23 11.66 2.08 -2.65
C TRP A 23 10.96 1.17 -1.65
N ARG A 24 11.70 0.35 -0.88
CA ARG A 24 11.14 -0.47 0.20
C ARG A 24 10.89 0.33 1.48
N GLY A 25 11.74 1.33 1.77
CA GLY A 25 11.61 2.18 2.95
C GLY A 25 10.41 3.14 2.88
N ILE A 26 10.18 3.74 1.71
CA ILE A 26 9.06 4.68 1.51
C ILE A 26 7.71 3.98 1.66
N GLY A 27 7.59 2.75 1.14
CA GLY A 27 6.35 1.96 1.24
C GLY A 27 6.02 1.60 2.69
N CYS A 28 7.03 1.20 3.48
CA CYS A 28 6.82 0.88 4.90
C CYS A 28 6.34 2.11 5.69
N LEU A 29 6.99 3.27 5.49
CA LEU A 29 6.58 4.52 6.13
C LEU A 29 5.16 4.93 5.73
N LEU A 30 4.83 4.79 4.44
CA LEU A 30 3.49 5.09 3.93
C LEU A 30 2.41 4.16 4.49
N ILE A 31 2.68 2.88 4.69
CA ILE A 31 1.71 1.96 5.32
C ILE A 31 1.39 2.42 6.75
N VAL A 32 2.40 2.76 7.54
CA VAL A 32 2.19 3.28 8.91
C VAL A 32 1.39 4.58 8.87
N LEU A 33 1.71 5.48 7.93
CA LEU A 33 0.99 6.73 7.74
C LEU A 33 -0.47 6.51 7.33
N ILE A 34 -0.74 5.56 6.44
CA ILE A 34 -2.11 5.20 6.01
C ILE A 34 -2.91 4.68 7.20
N ILE A 35 -2.33 3.81 8.04
CA ILE A 35 -3.02 3.30 9.23
C ILE A 35 -3.36 4.44 10.19
N ALA A 36 -2.40 5.34 10.46
CA ALA A 36 -2.62 6.49 11.33
C ALA A 36 -3.69 7.45 10.78
N MET A 37 -3.62 7.77 9.48
CA MET A 37 -4.61 8.62 8.80
C MET A 37 -5.99 7.97 8.77
N SER A 38 -6.06 6.65 8.58
CA SER A 38 -7.33 5.91 8.54
C SER A 38 -8.04 5.91 9.88
N TYR A 39 -7.28 5.75 10.97
CA TYR A 39 -7.84 5.86 12.31
C TYR A 39 -8.39 7.26 12.60
N ALA A 40 -7.60 8.31 12.29
CA ALA A 40 -8.05 9.69 12.45
C ALA A 40 -9.30 9.99 11.59
N GLY A 41 -9.32 9.52 10.35
CA GLY A 41 -10.48 9.65 9.45
C GLY A 41 -11.72 8.92 9.97
N ALA A 42 -11.55 7.75 10.57
CA ALA A 42 -12.67 6.99 11.13
C ALA A 42 -13.32 7.68 12.33
N VAL A 43 -12.52 8.24 13.24
CA VAL A 43 -13.03 9.03 14.37
C VAL A 43 -13.85 10.22 13.88
N GLU A 44 -13.33 10.97 12.91
CA GLU A 44 -14.05 12.12 12.37
C GLU A 44 -15.32 11.70 11.62
N LEU A 45 -15.28 10.59 10.87
CA LEU A 45 -16.44 10.09 10.13
C LEU A 45 -17.54 9.59 11.06
N VAL A 46 -17.18 8.91 12.16
CA VAL A 46 -18.14 8.47 13.18
C VAL A 46 -18.72 9.67 13.92
N ASN A 47 -17.91 10.68 14.24
CA ASN A 47 -18.38 11.93 14.84
C ASN A 47 -19.33 12.70 13.90
N ALA A 48 -18.99 12.78 12.61
CA ALA A 48 -19.84 13.37 11.59
C ALA A 48 -21.16 12.60 11.42
N ASN A 49 -21.10 11.27 11.45
CA ASN A 49 -22.30 10.43 11.43
C ASN A 49 -23.17 10.63 12.67
N ALA A 50 -22.58 10.85 13.85
CA ALA A 50 -23.33 11.15 15.07
C ALA A 50 -24.05 12.51 15.00
N LYS A 51 -23.45 13.50 14.33
CA LYS A 51 -24.06 14.83 14.12
C LYS A 51 -25.16 14.82 13.06
N ASN A 52 -24.92 14.14 11.94
CA ASN A 52 -25.81 14.18 10.78
C ASN A 52 -26.83 13.02 10.74
N GLY A 53 -26.62 11.97 11.53
CA GLY A 53 -27.51 10.81 11.61
C GLY A 53 -27.61 9.99 10.32
N TRP A 54 -26.56 9.95 9.49
CA TRP A 54 -26.62 9.24 8.19
C TRP A 54 -26.94 7.76 8.34
N ILE A 55 -26.40 7.12 9.37
CA ILE A 55 -26.61 5.70 9.68
C ILE A 55 -26.96 5.58 11.16
N MET A 56 -28.11 4.95 11.43
CA MET A 56 -28.53 4.57 12.78
C MET A 56 -27.63 3.42 13.27
N VAL A 57 -26.64 3.74 14.11
CA VAL A 57 -25.74 2.74 14.68
C VAL A 57 -26.40 2.11 15.91
N PRO A 58 -26.67 0.78 15.92
CA PRO A 58 -27.24 0.09 17.06
C PRO A 58 -26.35 0.24 18.32
N PRO A 59 -26.93 0.32 19.53
CA PRO A 59 -26.18 0.53 20.77
C PRO A 59 -25.17 -0.58 21.08
N GLU A 60 -25.36 -1.78 20.54
CA GLU A 60 -24.45 -2.91 20.68
C GLU A 60 -23.10 -2.65 19.98
N ILE A 61 -23.12 -1.89 18.87
CA ILE A 61 -21.91 -1.51 18.10
C ILE A 61 -21.29 -0.20 18.63
N ARG A 62 -22.09 0.59 19.37
CA ARG A 62 -21.60 1.72 20.17
C ARG A 62 -20.92 1.30 21.46
N GLY A 63 -20.97 0.02 21.83
CA GLY A 63 -20.22 -0.49 22.96
C GLY A 63 -18.72 -0.18 22.77
N SER A 64 -18.14 0.57 23.69
CA SER A 64 -16.69 0.76 23.74
C SER A 64 -16.04 -0.52 24.25
N LEU A 65 -14.88 -0.91 23.70
CA LEU A 65 -14.05 -1.92 24.34
C LEU A 65 -13.72 -1.50 25.78
N PRO A 66 -13.60 -2.45 26.73
CA PRO A 66 -13.22 -2.13 28.10
C PRO A 66 -11.93 -1.32 28.10
N MET A 67 -11.95 -0.24 28.89
CA MET A 67 -10.86 0.73 29.05
C MET A 67 -9.51 0.00 29.17
N ILE A 68 -8.60 0.24 28.23
CA ILE A 68 -7.24 -0.28 28.30
C ILE A 68 -6.51 0.53 29.38
N PRO A 69 -6.07 -0.07 30.50
CA PRO A 69 -5.38 0.67 31.56
C PRO A 69 -4.06 1.21 30.99
N GLY A 70 -3.91 2.54 30.89
CA GLY A 70 -2.70 3.21 30.38
C GLY A 70 -2.91 4.06 29.13
N LEU A 71 -3.95 3.81 28.34
CA LEU A 71 -4.36 4.65 27.20
C LEU A 71 -5.82 5.03 27.39
N ASN A 72 -6.11 6.30 27.71
CA ASN A 72 -7.47 6.86 27.81
C ASN A 72 -8.17 6.96 26.43
N LEU A 73 -8.01 5.97 25.55
CA LEU A 73 -8.70 5.88 24.28
C LEU A 73 -9.87 4.89 24.43
N GLN A 74 -11.09 5.42 24.50
CA GLN A 74 -12.30 4.62 24.31
C GLN A 74 -12.46 4.39 22.82
N ILE A 75 -12.06 3.21 22.36
CA ILE A 75 -12.19 2.81 20.95
C ILE A 75 -13.54 2.10 20.80
N SER A 76 -14.40 2.64 19.95
CA SER A 76 -15.69 2.02 19.62
C SER A 76 -15.54 1.00 18.50
N TYR A 77 -16.34 -0.08 18.51
CA TYR A 77 -16.33 -1.05 17.39
C TYR A 77 -16.68 -0.40 16.05
N ALA A 78 -17.57 0.60 16.05
CA ALA A 78 -17.90 1.39 14.87
C ALA A 78 -16.67 2.09 14.26
N GLU A 79 -15.83 2.71 15.09
CA GLU A 79 -14.61 3.38 14.64
C GLU A 79 -13.59 2.39 14.09
N LEU A 80 -13.45 1.21 14.70
CA LEU A 80 -12.55 0.15 14.21
C LEU A 80 -12.99 -0.39 12.86
N ILE A 81 -14.28 -0.66 12.68
CA ILE A 81 -14.81 -1.17 11.41
C ILE A 81 -14.59 -0.11 10.32
N VAL A 82 -14.96 1.15 10.59
CA VAL A 82 -14.76 2.25 9.64
C VAL A 82 -13.28 2.45 9.34
N ALA A 83 -12.40 2.44 10.35
CA ALA A 83 -10.95 2.56 10.18
C ALA A 83 -10.38 1.43 9.35
N PHE A 84 -10.85 0.20 9.55
CA PHE A 84 -10.45 -0.96 8.75
C PHE A 84 -10.85 -0.78 7.29
N PHE A 85 -12.10 -0.40 7.02
CA PHE A 85 -12.55 -0.11 5.65
C PHE A 85 -11.74 1.03 5.01
N LEU A 86 -11.49 2.11 5.75
CA LEU A 86 -10.71 3.25 5.26
C LEU A 86 -9.24 2.84 4.99
N ALA A 87 -8.66 2.00 5.84
CA ALA A 87 -7.30 1.49 5.69
C ALA A 87 -7.18 0.54 4.49
N VAL A 88 -8.13 -0.37 4.29
CA VAL A 88 -8.18 -1.24 3.11
C VAL A 88 -8.35 -0.39 1.84
N PHE A 89 -9.21 0.62 1.87
CA PHE A 89 -9.40 1.52 0.74
C PHE A 89 -8.14 2.35 0.43
N GLY A 90 -7.51 2.93 1.46
CA GLY A 90 -6.26 3.67 1.35
C GLY A 90 -5.11 2.81 0.84
N PHE A 91 -5.00 1.59 1.33
CA PHE A 91 -4.02 0.62 0.84
C PHE A 91 -4.29 0.21 -0.62
N GLY A 92 -5.55 -0.06 -0.98
CA GLY A 92 -5.95 -0.37 -2.35
C GLY A 92 -5.62 0.76 -3.32
N MET A 93 -5.93 2.02 -2.95
CA MET A 93 -5.56 3.20 -3.73
C MET A 93 -4.04 3.30 -3.91
N PHE A 94 -3.27 3.01 -2.86
CA PHE A 94 -1.81 3.02 -2.93
C PHE A 94 -1.26 1.95 -3.89
N VAL A 95 -1.79 0.73 -3.84
CA VAL A 95 -1.41 -0.36 -4.77
C VAL A 95 -1.66 0.03 -6.23
N ILE A 96 -2.79 0.71 -6.50
CA ILE A 96 -3.12 1.20 -7.84
C ILE A 96 -2.08 2.23 -8.29
N VAL A 97 -1.80 3.25 -7.47
CA VAL A 97 -0.79 4.29 -7.78
C VAL A 97 0.59 3.66 -8.01
N TYR A 98 0.98 2.70 -7.17
CA TYR A 98 2.24 1.97 -7.31
C TYR A 98 2.31 1.20 -8.64
N SER A 99 1.22 0.54 -9.02
CA SER A 99 1.12 -0.20 -10.28
C SER A 99 1.28 0.73 -11.49
N PHE A 100 0.72 1.94 -11.44
CA PHE A 100 0.92 2.95 -12.48
C PHE A 100 2.36 3.43 -12.57
N ILE A 101 3.00 3.71 -11.43
CA ILE A 101 4.40 4.12 -11.39
C ILE A 101 5.30 3.04 -12.01
N TYR A 102 5.08 1.77 -11.65
CA TYR A 102 5.84 0.66 -12.20
C TYR A 102 5.59 0.49 -13.70
N ARG A 103 4.35 0.64 -14.16
CA ARG A 103 3.99 0.58 -15.58
C ARG A 103 4.66 1.67 -16.41
N ILE A 104 4.82 2.87 -15.85
CA ILE A 104 5.49 4.00 -16.55
C ILE A 104 7.02 3.81 -16.53
N GLY A 105 7.57 3.23 -15.46
CA GLY A 105 9.02 3.01 -15.32
C GLY A 105 9.58 1.80 -16.06
N ALA A 106 8.73 0.92 -16.61
CA ALA A 106 9.16 -0.28 -17.33
C ALA A 106 9.82 0.11 -18.68
N PRO A 107 11.13 -0.14 -18.87
CA PRO A 107 11.80 0.20 -20.12
C PRO A 107 11.25 -0.66 -21.26
N LYS A 108 10.92 -0.02 -22.39
CA LYS A 108 10.55 -0.70 -23.62
C LYS A 108 11.78 -1.43 -24.17
N THR A 109 11.78 -2.76 -24.11
CA THR A 109 12.76 -3.60 -24.79
C THR A 109 12.82 -3.17 -26.27
N LYS A 110 13.98 -2.64 -26.68
CA LYS A 110 14.23 -2.36 -28.10
C LYS A 110 14.43 -3.70 -28.78
N ASP A 111 13.47 -4.11 -29.60
CA ASP A 111 13.64 -5.17 -30.57
C ASP A 111 14.74 -4.75 -31.55
N ILE A 112 15.97 -5.22 -31.30
CA ILE A 112 17.07 -5.07 -32.24
C ILE A 112 16.80 -6.12 -33.34
N SER A 113 16.21 -5.63 -34.42
CA SER A 113 15.99 -6.35 -35.67
C SER A 113 17.31 -6.93 -36.19
N VAL A 114 17.48 -8.24 -36.01
CA VAL A 114 18.48 -9.06 -36.69
C VAL A 114 18.04 -9.18 -38.15
N HIS A 115 18.27 -8.15 -38.96
CA HIS A 115 18.04 -8.25 -40.40
C HIS A 115 19.10 -7.60 -41.30
N ASP A 116 20.18 -7.06 -40.74
CA ASP A 116 21.33 -6.54 -41.49
C ASP A 116 22.57 -7.44 -41.32
N ILE A 117 22.47 -8.70 -41.75
CA ILE A 117 23.63 -9.58 -42.02
C ILE A 117 23.49 -10.13 -43.44
#